data_AF-A0A5B7CNA5-F1
#
_entry.id   AF-A0A5B7CNA5-F1
#
_cell.length_a   1.000
_cell.length_b   1.000
_cell.length_c   1.000
_cell.angle_alpha   90.00
_cell.angle_beta   90.00
_cell.angle_gamma   90.00
#
_symmetry.space_group_name_H-M   'P 1'
#
loop_
_entity.id
_entity.type
_entity.pdbx_description
1 polymer ?
#
loop_
_entity_poly.entity_id
_entity_poly.type
_entity_poly.pdbx_seq_one_letter_code
_entity_poly.pdbx_strand_id
1 'polypeptide(L)'
;MRLGEDQTALRRALQSGDTDLIYTVLCRLRQKLSSGDFLMLIRNFPVAQALHMRSCQDLDTEQLRDILVQEDDFLGQGLLRVKEAYNSSRADTRLASLQGAAELFRRAKHESHLQMTEEQIKLYRWQIRLEENQQKPYTDKSLHDTVHHLLLDGQIKEAEKLRTEFKIPEKRYWWLRVVAHAQAGHWDELAALAKNKKNPIGFEPFVEVCLKTGNKLEAQKYASRVKEENKVSCFIKCGLLEEATKIAHEQRSASSLAEVLAACGPQHQALQSRLQQLLSDPSLKS
;
A
#
# COMPACT_ATOMS: atom_id res chain seq x y z
N MET A 1 -5.91 -29.85 46.14
CA MET A 1 -4.70 -30.14 45.34
C MET A 1 -3.65 -29.11 45.64
N ARG A 2 -2.48 -29.57 46.10
CA ARG A 2 -1.37 -28.76 46.61
C ARG A 2 -0.69 -28.05 45.44
N LEU A 3 -0.18 -26.83 45.63
CA LEU A 3 0.42 -25.97 44.58
C LEU A 3 1.45 -26.69 43.67
N GLY A 4 2.13 -27.72 44.17
CA GLY A 4 3.04 -28.56 43.39
C GLY A 4 2.37 -29.50 42.38
N GLU A 5 1.14 -29.95 42.63
CA GLU A 5 0.37 -30.80 41.70
C GLU A 5 -0.08 -30.00 40.47
N ASP A 6 -0.47 -28.74 40.66
CA ASP A 6 -0.90 -27.82 39.61
C ASP A 6 0.25 -27.52 38.63
N GLN A 7 1.46 -27.27 39.14
CA GLN A 7 2.67 -27.12 38.33
C GLN A 7 3.02 -28.39 37.56
N THR A 8 2.84 -29.55 38.19
CA THR A 8 3.15 -30.85 37.57
C THR A 8 2.15 -31.16 36.45
N ALA A 9 0.86 -30.85 36.65
CA ALA A 9 -0.17 -30.99 35.63
C ALA A 9 0.11 -30.11 34.42
N LEU A 10 0.47 -28.84 34.63
CA LEU A 10 0.82 -27.93 33.55
C LEU A 10 2.07 -28.40 32.78
N ARG A 11 3.12 -28.87 33.48
CA ARG A 11 4.32 -29.43 32.83
C ARG A 11 3.99 -30.63 31.95
N ARG A 12 3.17 -31.56 32.44
CA ARG A 12 2.77 -32.75 31.66
C ARG A 12 1.92 -32.38 30.45
N ALA A 13 1.00 -31.43 30.60
CA ALA A 13 0.22 -30.91 29.48
C ALA A 13 1.13 -30.28 28.42
N LEU A 14 2.10 -29.46 28.82
CA LEU A 14 3.08 -28.87 27.89
C LEU A 14 3.93 -29.91 27.18
N GLN A 15 4.37 -30.96 27.89
CA GLN A 15 5.13 -32.07 27.31
C GLN A 15 4.32 -32.88 26.30
N SER A 16 3.00 -32.92 26.42
CA SER A 16 2.13 -33.63 25.48
C SER A 16 2.04 -32.94 24.11
N GLY A 17 2.30 -31.62 24.05
CA GLY A 17 2.13 -30.82 22.83
C GLY A 17 0.67 -30.60 22.41
N ASP A 18 -0.30 -31.17 23.13
CA ASP A 18 -1.72 -31.01 22.86
C ASP A 18 -2.21 -29.64 23.36
N THR A 19 -2.55 -28.76 22.41
CA THR A 19 -3.03 -27.40 22.69
C THR A 19 -4.34 -27.38 23.47
N ASP A 20 -5.24 -28.33 23.24
CA ASP A 20 -6.54 -28.40 23.91
C ASP A 20 -6.36 -28.83 25.37
N LEU A 21 -5.45 -29.78 25.62
CA LEU A 21 -5.09 -30.19 26.98
C LEU A 21 -4.42 -29.03 27.74
N ILE A 22 -3.49 -28.32 27.10
CA ILE A 22 -2.83 -27.15 27.71
C ILE A 22 -3.85 -26.07 28.04
N TYR A 23 -4.75 -25.74 27.11
CA TYR A 23 -5.81 -24.76 27.32
C TYR A 23 -6.75 -25.17 28.45
N THR A 24 -7.16 -26.44 28.49
CA THR A 24 -8.02 -26.98 29.56
C THR A 24 -7.38 -26.85 30.94
N VAL A 25 -6.08 -27.13 31.05
CA VAL A 25 -5.33 -26.96 32.30
C VAL A 25 -5.23 -25.47 32.68
N LEU A 26 -4.94 -24.59 31.72
CA LEU A 26 -4.91 -23.14 31.95
C LEU A 26 -6.25 -22.59 32.46
N CYS A 27 -7.38 -23.01 31.87
CA CYS A 27 -8.71 -22.63 32.33
C CYS A 27 -8.99 -23.07 33.77
N ARG A 28 -8.63 -24.31 34.12
CA ARG A 28 -8.80 -24.83 35.49
C ARG A 28 -7.93 -24.08 36.50
N LEU A 29 -6.68 -23.78 36.15
CA LEU A 29 -5.78 -23.01 36.99
C LEU A 29 -6.30 -21.58 37.22
N ARG A 30 -6.84 -20.95 36.17
CA ARG A 30 -7.45 -19.61 36.24
C ARG A 30 -8.67 -19.56 37.17
N GLN A 31 -9.48 -20.62 37.21
CA GLN A 31 -10.63 -20.69 38.12
C GLN A 31 -10.24 -20.92 39.58
N LYS A 32 -9.08 -21.53 39.82
CA LYS A 32 -8.63 -21.97 41.14
C LYS A 32 -7.71 -20.96 41.85
N LEU A 33 -6.89 -20.25 41.08
CA LEU A 33 -5.89 -19.30 41.59
C LEU A 33 -6.40 -17.86 41.50
N SER A 34 -5.85 -16.98 42.33
CA SER A 34 -6.03 -15.54 42.13
C SER A 34 -5.38 -15.11 40.81
N SER A 35 -5.83 -14.00 40.21
CA SER A 35 -5.25 -13.50 38.95
C SER A 35 -3.72 -13.33 39.07
N GLY A 36 -3.25 -12.72 40.16
CA GLY A 36 -1.82 -12.54 40.41
C GLY A 36 -1.05 -13.85 40.55
N ASP A 37 -1.54 -14.81 41.34
CA ASP A 37 -0.88 -16.11 41.52
C ASP A 37 -0.85 -16.94 40.23
N PHE A 38 -1.92 -16.88 39.45
CA PHE A 38 -2.01 -17.53 38.15
C PHE A 38 -0.99 -16.96 37.17
N LEU A 39 -0.90 -15.63 37.08
CA LEU A 39 0.07 -14.96 36.21
C LEU A 39 1.52 -15.24 36.64
N MET A 40 1.82 -15.21 37.94
CA MET A 40 3.12 -15.63 38.47
C MET A 40 3.46 -17.09 38.14
N LEU A 41 2.47 -17.98 38.16
CA LEU A 41 2.66 -19.39 37.83
C LEU A 41 3.03 -19.57 36.36
N ILE A 42 2.21 -19.03 35.44
CA ILE A 42 2.39 -19.22 33.99
C ILE A 42 3.62 -18.51 33.44
N ARG A 43 4.11 -17.46 34.11
CA ARG A 43 5.37 -16.77 33.77
C ARG A 43 6.57 -17.72 33.73
N ASN A 44 6.55 -18.79 34.53
CA ASN A 44 7.60 -19.80 34.52
C ASN A 44 7.49 -20.78 33.32
N PHE A 45 6.46 -20.64 32.49
CA PHE A 45 6.15 -21.52 31.37
C PHE A 45 5.82 -20.70 30.11
N PRO A 46 6.83 -20.26 29.33
CA PRO A 46 6.63 -19.34 28.21
C PRO A 46 5.59 -19.78 27.17
N VAL A 47 5.51 -21.09 26.89
CA VAL A 47 4.51 -21.66 25.96
C VAL A 47 3.09 -21.53 26.53
N ALA A 48 2.92 -21.79 27.82
CA ALA A 48 1.62 -21.66 28.49
C ALA A 48 1.18 -20.20 28.55
N GLN A 49 2.12 -19.29 28.82
CA GLN A 49 1.88 -17.84 28.81
C GLN A 49 1.50 -17.34 27.40
N ALA A 50 2.20 -17.78 26.36
CA ALA A 50 1.88 -17.42 24.97
C ALA A 50 0.49 -17.91 24.56
N LEU A 51 0.14 -19.17 24.89
CA LEU A 51 -1.20 -19.71 24.63
C LEU A 51 -2.29 -18.98 25.42
N HIS A 52 -2.01 -18.61 26.67
CA HIS A 52 -2.93 -17.82 27.48
C HIS A 52 -3.15 -16.43 26.89
N MET A 53 -2.07 -15.69 26.57
CA MET A 53 -2.15 -14.38 25.92
C MET A 53 -2.92 -14.45 24.60
N ARG A 54 -2.67 -15.48 23.79
CA ARG A 54 -3.40 -15.71 22.54
C ARG A 54 -4.89 -15.91 22.78
N SER A 55 -5.26 -16.68 23.80
CA SER A 55 -6.66 -16.91 24.17
C SER A 55 -7.34 -15.62 24.65
N CYS A 56 -6.63 -14.76 25.38
CA CYS A 56 -7.16 -13.48 25.86
C CYS A 56 -7.39 -12.47 24.73
N GLN A 57 -6.64 -12.52 23.63
CA GLN A 57 -6.83 -11.63 22.47
C GLN A 57 -8.26 -11.68 21.90
N ASP A 58 -8.92 -12.84 22.00
CA ASP A 58 -10.25 -13.08 21.41
C ASP A 58 -11.38 -13.00 22.44
N LEU A 59 -11.09 -13.24 23.73
CA LEU A 59 -12.10 -13.43 24.77
C LEU A 59 -12.13 -12.32 25.83
N ASP A 60 -10.97 -11.72 26.14
CA ASP A 60 -10.85 -10.81 27.29
C ASP A 60 -9.67 -9.84 27.11
N THR A 61 -9.99 -8.65 26.58
CA THR A 61 -9.00 -7.60 26.31
C THR A 61 -8.47 -6.94 27.59
N GLU A 62 -9.25 -6.93 28.67
CA GLU A 62 -8.86 -6.36 29.95
C GLU A 62 -7.81 -7.24 30.63
N GLN A 63 -8.05 -8.55 30.68
CA GLN A 63 -7.07 -9.53 31.18
C GLN A 63 -5.78 -9.49 30.36
N LEU A 64 -5.86 -9.34 29.03
CA LEU A 64 -4.66 -9.16 28.19
C LEU A 64 -3.87 -7.92 28.61
N ARG A 65 -4.55 -6.80 28.88
CA ARG A 65 -3.90 -5.55 29.30
C ARG A 65 -3.15 -5.72 30.62
N ASP A 66 -3.77 -6.37 31.61
CA ASP A 66 -3.14 -6.61 32.91
C ASP A 66 -1.86 -7.45 32.79
N ILE A 67 -1.89 -8.49 31.95
CA ILE A 67 -0.72 -9.33 31.66
C ILE A 67 0.41 -8.49 31.07
N LEU A 68 0.09 -7.67 30.06
CA LEU A 68 1.07 -6.85 29.36
C LEU A 68 1.67 -5.77 30.27
N VAL A 69 0.90 -5.24 31.22
CA VAL A 69 1.37 -4.29 32.23
C VAL A 69 2.27 -4.99 33.24
N GLN A 70 1.87 -6.16 33.74
CA GLN A 70 2.64 -6.91 34.74
C GLN A 70 4.01 -7.36 34.21
N GLU A 71 4.10 -7.73 32.93
CA GLU A 71 5.36 -8.17 32.31
C GLU A 71 6.20 -7.01 31.76
N ASP A 72 5.80 -5.75 31.97
CA ASP A 72 6.44 -4.58 31.36
C ASP A 72 6.59 -4.70 29.82
N ASP A 73 5.66 -5.41 29.17
CA ASP A 73 5.65 -5.58 27.72
C ASP A 73 5.09 -4.32 27.05
N PHE A 74 5.92 -3.28 27.00
CA PHE A 74 5.56 -2.00 26.39
C PHE A 74 5.23 -2.13 24.91
N LEU A 75 5.81 -3.11 24.20
CA LEU A 75 5.49 -3.36 22.79
C LEU A 75 4.06 -3.87 22.65
N GLY A 76 3.70 -4.93 23.40
CA GLY A 76 2.36 -5.48 23.40
C GLY A 76 1.31 -4.47 23.88
N GLN A 77 1.61 -3.68 24.92
CA GLN A 77 0.74 -2.59 25.36
C GLN A 77 0.51 -1.56 24.25
N GLY A 78 1.57 -1.17 23.53
CA GLY A 78 1.49 -0.22 22.42
C GLY A 78 0.62 -0.75 21.28
N LEU A 79 0.84 -2.00 20.85
CA LEU A 79 0.06 -2.66 19.80
C LEU A 79 -1.42 -2.77 20.16
N LEU A 80 -1.73 -3.16 21.40
CA LEU A 80 -3.09 -3.24 21.89
C LEU A 80 -3.78 -1.88 21.84
N ARG A 81 -3.08 -0.85 22.29
CA ARG A 81 -3.60 0.53 22.32
C ARG A 81 -3.84 1.10 20.91
N VAL A 82 -3.01 0.75 19.93
CA VAL A 82 -3.26 1.08 18.52
C VAL A 82 -4.56 0.41 18.04
N LYS A 83 -4.74 -0.88 18.32
CA LYS A 83 -5.97 -1.62 17.95
C LYS A 83 -7.21 -0.96 18.56
N GLU A 84 -7.17 -0.62 19.84
CA GLU A 84 -8.26 0.03 20.55
C GLU A 84 -8.56 1.46 20.04
N ALA A 85 -7.54 2.19 19.56
CA ALA A 85 -7.73 3.55 19.04
C ALA A 85 -8.75 3.60 17.88
N TYR A 86 -8.81 2.55 17.06
CA TYR A 86 -9.74 2.45 15.93
C TYR A 86 -11.14 1.94 16.31
N ASN A 87 -11.36 1.52 17.55
CA ASN A 87 -12.70 1.24 18.07
C ASN A 87 -13.47 2.53 18.43
N SER A 88 -12.74 3.64 18.64
CA SER A 88 -13.34 4.95 18.91
C SER A 88 -13.76 5.65 17.62
N SER A 89 -14.97 6.20 17.59
CA SER A 89 -15.46 7.09 16.52
C SER A 89 -15.01 8.55 16.68
N ARG A 90 -14.52 8.93 17.87
CA ARG A 90 -14.08 10.30 18.17
C ARG A 90 -12.61 10.51 17.81
N ALA A 91 -12.33 11.53 17.01
CA ALA A 91 -10.99 11.88 16.54
C ALA A 91 -10.02 12.20 17.69
N ASP A 92 -10.43 13.02 18.67
CA ASP A 92 -9.59 13.40 19.81
C ASP A 92 -9.17 12.19 20.64
N THR A 93 -10.13 11.29 20.91
CA THR A 93 -9.89 10.05 21.65
C THR A 93 -8.93 9.14 20.88
N ARG A 94 -9.11 9.00 19.56
CA ARG A 94 -8.19 8.22 18.71
C ARG A 94 -6.78 8.80 18.73
N LEU A 95 -6.64 10.12 18.59
CA LEU A 95 -5.35 10.81 18.65
C LEU A 95 -4.65 10.60 19.99
N ALA A 96 -5.36 10.78 21.12
CA ALA A 96 -4.79 10.57 22.45
C ALA A 96 -4.37 9.10 22.67
N SER A 97 -5.13 8.15 22.15
CA SER A 97 -4.78 6.73 22.19
C SER A 97 -3.50 6.43 21.41
N LEU A 98 -3.40 6.91 20.17
CA LEU A 98 -2.21 6.74 19.33
C LEU A 98 -0.97 7.43 19.93
N GLN A 99 -1.13 8.61 20.52
CA GLN A 99 -0.04 9.30 21.23
C GLN A 99 0.49 8.47 22.41
N GLY A 100 -0.42 7.89 23.20
CA GLY A 100 -0.02 6.97 24.27
C GLY A 100 0.66 5.70 23.75
N ALA A 101 0.25 5.19 22.58
CA ALA A 101 0.91 4.05 21.94
C ALA A 101 2.33 4.40 21.48
N ALA A 102 2.54 5.59 20.91
CA ALA A 102 3.86 6.08 20.54
C ALA A 102 4.80 6.16 21.77
N GLU A 103 4.31 6.66 22.90
CA GLU A 103 5.11 6.68 24.14
C GLU A 103 5.48 5.27 24.62
N LEU A 104 4.57 4.31 24.52
CA LEU A 104 4.85 2.90 24.82
C LEU A 104 5.92 2.32 23.89
N PHE A 105 5.85 2.58 22.57
CA PHE A 105 6.89 2.14 21.63
C PHE A 105 8.25 2.79 21.90
N ARG A 106 8.26 4.05 22.34
CA ARG A 106 9.48 4.75 22.79
C ARG A 106 10.09 4.06 24.01
N ARG A 107 9.29 3.71 25.02
CA ARG A 107 9.74 2.93 26.19
C ARG A 107 10.23 1.55 25.81
N ALA A 108 9.57 0.89 24.85
CA ALA A 108 9.97 -0.39 24.29
C ALA A 108 11.24 -0.31 23.43
N LYS A 109 11.74 0.89 23.10
CA LYS A 109 12.83 1.14 22.14
C LYS A 109 12.56 0.53 20.77
N HIS A 110 11.31 0.49 20.35
CA HIS A 110 10.88 -0.10 19.08
C HIS A 110 10.70 0.99 18.01
N GLU A 111 11.80 1.37 17.36
CA GLU A 111 11.86 2.53 16.46
C GLU A 111 10.86 2.49 15.30
N SER A 112 10.70 1.33 14.64
CA SER A 112 9.79 1.24 13.50
C SER A 112 8.32 1.47 13.87
N HIS A 113 7.82 0.86 14.94
CA HIS A 113 6.46 1.07 15.44
C HIS A 113 6.24 2.51 15.91
N LEU A 114 7.24 3.10 16.58
CA LEU A 114 7.21 4.50 16.95
C LEU A 114 7.06 5.39 15.72
N GLN A 115 7.94 5.25 14.73
CA GLN A 115 7.91 6.04 13.50
C GLN A 115 6.57 5.90 12.76
N MET A 116 6.10 4.66 12.56
CA MET A 116 4.82 4.39 11.88
C MET A 116 3.64 5.02 12.61
N THR A 117 3.64 5.00 13.94
CA THR A 117 2.56 5.59 14.75
C THR A 117 2.61 7.12 14.71
N GLU A 118 3.78 7.73 14.76
CA GLU A 118 3.94 9.18 14.64
C GLU A 118 3.55 9.70 13.24
N GLU A 119 3.92 8.98 12.18
CA GLU A 119 3.47 9.26 10.81
C GLU A 119 1.95 9.12 10.68
N GLN A 120 1.35 8.10 11.30
CA GLN A 120 -0.11 7.93 11.30
C GLN A 120 -0.83 9.05 12.06
N ILE A 121 -0.33 9.46 13.23
CA ILE A 121 -0.88 10.61 13.98
C ILE A 121 -0.84 11.87 13.12
N LYS A 122 0.29 12.11 12.44
CA LYS A 122 0.45 13.26 11.54
C LYS A 122 -0.54 13.21 10.37
N LEU A 123 -0.70 12.04 9.74
CA LEU A 123 -1.63 11.87 8.61
C LEU A 123 -3.06 12.11 9.06
N TYR A 124 -3.45 11.54 10.21
CA TYR A 124 -4.80 11.68 10.73
C TYR A 124 -5.15 13.14 11.06
N ARG A 125 -4.21 13.92 11.62
CA ARG A 125 -4.37 15.37 11.82
C ARG A 125 -4.57 16.12 10.51
N TRP A 126 -3.81 15.76 9.47
CA TRP A 126 -3.99 16.30 8.13
C TRP A 126 -5.39 16.01 7.59
N GLN A 127 -5.84 14.75 7.71
CA GLN A 127 -7.14 14.32 7.23
C GLN A 127 -8.28 15.06 7.92
N ILE A 128 -8.27 15.19 9.26
CA ILE A 128 -9.27 15.96 10.01
C ILE A 128 -9.39 17.39 9.46
N ARG A 129 -8.26 18.08 9.29
CA ARG A 129 -8.24 19.45 8.74
C ARG A 129 -8.78 19.51 7.31
N LEU A 130 -8.50 18.49 6.49
CA LEU A 130 -9.02 18.41 5.12
C LEU A 130 -10.53 18.17 5.12
N GLU A 131 -11.06 17.33 6.01
CA GLU A 131 -12.51 17.12 6.16
C GLU A 131 -13.23 18.41 6.56
N GLU A 132 -12.69 19.16 7.52
CA GLU A 132 -13.24 20.44 7.95
C GLU A 132 -13.29 21.46 6.81
N ASN A 133 -12.20 21.59 6.04
CA ASN A 133 -12.09 22.57 4.96
C ASN A 133 -12.91 22.20 3.72
N GLN A 134 -13.04 20.90 3.42
CA GLN A 134 -13.61 20.43 2.16
C GLN A 134 -14.99 19.80 2.29
N GLN A 135 -15.44 19.51 3.51
CA GLN A 135 -16.70 18.83 3.79
C GLN A 135 -16.81 17.48 3.06
N LYS A 136 -15.69 16.73 2.99
CA LYS A 136 -15.56 15.41 2.36
C LYS A 136 -14.84 14.44 3.30
N PRO A 137 -15.13 13.12 3.23
CA PRO A 137 -14.44 12.14 4.06
C PRO A 137 -13.01 11.91 3.59
N TYR A 138 -12.04 12.17 4.46
CA TYR A 138 -10.60 11.94 4.27
C TYR A 138 -9.99 11.03 5.32
N THR A 139 -10.60 10.93 6.50
CA THR A 139 -10.13 10.10 7.60
C THR A 139 -10.06 8.62 7.18
N ASP A 140 -9.10 7.91 7.77
CA ASP A 140 -8.84 6.48 7.57
C ASP A 140 -8.44 6.07 6.15
N LYS A 141 -8.23 7.02 5.25
CA LYS A 141 -7.57 6.78 3.97
C LYS A 141 -6.08 6.57 4.16
N SER A 142 -5.46 5.80 3.28
CA SER A 142 -3.99 5.75 3.22
C SER A 142 -3.44 7.11 2.78
N LEU A 143 -2.14 7.36 3.00
CA LEU A 143 -1.46 8.56 2.46
C LEU A 143 -1.61 8.62 0.93
N HIS A 144 -1.50 7.47 0.26
CA HIS A 144 -1.68 7.36 -1.20
C HIS A 144 -3.07 7.83 -1.60
N ASP A 145 -4.12 7.28 -0.97
CA ASP A 145 -5.50 7.61 -1.31
C ASP A 145 -5.82 9.06 -0.97
N THR A 146 -5.31 9.57 0.15
CA THR A 146 -5.47 10.99 0.55
C THR A 146 -4.92 11.91 -0.55
N VAL A 147 -3.68 11.69 -0.99
CA VAL A 147 -3.07 12.49 -2.06
C VAL A 147 -3.80 12.30 -3.39
N HIS A 148 -4.23 11.06 -3.71
CA HIS A 148 -4.98 10.78 -4.92
C HIS A 148 -6.30 11.57 -4.99
N HIS A 149 -7.09 11.55 -3.91
CA HIS A 149 -8.36 12.30 -3.85
C HIS A 149 -8.13 13.81 -3.95
N LEU A 150 -7.09 14.35 -3.32
CA LEU A 150 -6.74 15.77 -3.47
C LEU A 150 -6.41 16.12 -4.93
N LEU A 151 -5.71 15.25 -5.65
CA LEU A 151 -5.37 15.46 -7.05
C LEU A 151 -6.60 15.34 -7.97
N LEU A 152 -7.51 14.39 -7.69
CA LEU A 152 -8.80 14.28 -8.37
C LEU A 152 -9.65 15.54 -8.19
N ASP A 153 -9.60 16.14 -7.00
CA ASP A 153 -10.31 17.37 -6.65
C ASP A 153 -9.60 18.65 -7.13
N GLY A 154 -8.47 18.53 -7.83
CA GLY A 154 -7.69 19.68 -8.33
C GLY A 154 -6.87 20.41 -7.25
N GLN A 155 -6.77 19.87 -6.04
CA GLN A 155 -6.03 20.47 -4.92
C GLN A 155 -4.54 20.14 -4.94
N ILE A 156 -3.88 20.52 -6.04
CA ILE A 156 -2.48 20.20 -6.32
C ILE A 156 -1.55 20.77 -5.23
N LYS A 157 -1.87 21.94 -4.67
CA LYS A 157 -1.05 22.58 -3.62
C LYS A 157 -1.05 21.79 -2.31
N GLU A 158 -2.20 21.25 -1.89
CA GLU A 158 -2.28 20.44 -0.67
C GLU A 158 -1.63 19.06 -0.89
N ALA A 159 -1.83 18.48 -2.08
CA ALA A 159 -1.13 17.25 -2.48
C ALA A 159 0.40 17.40 -2.44
N GLU A 160 0.94 18.54 -2.90
CA GLU A 160 2.38 18.81 -2.87
C GLU A 160 2.90 18.97 -1.43
N LYS A 161 2.15 19.63 -0.54
CA LYS A 161 2.52 19.74 0.88
C LYS A 161 2.64 18.36 1.53
N LEU A 162 1.64 17.49 1.32
CA LEU A 162 1.69 16.11 1.82
C LEU A 162 2.86 15.33 1.22
N ARG A 163 3.14 15.49 -0.08
CA ARG A 163 4.30 14.87 -0.73
C ARG A 163 5.62 15.27 -0.04
N THR A 164 5.82 16.56 0.21
CA THR A 164 7.03 17.05 0.88
C THR A 164 7.12 16.56 2.32
N GLU A 165 6.03 16.65 3.08
CA GLU A 165 6.02 16.35 4.50
C GLU A 165 6.21 14.86 4.81
N PHE A 166 5.59 13.98 4.02
CA PHE A 166 5.74 12.52 4.12
C PHE A 166 6.84 11.95 3.23
N LYS A 167 7.63 12.83 2.58
CA LYS A 167 8.76 12.45 1.72
C LYS A 167 8.37 11.40 0.67
N ILE A 168 7.21 11.57 0.04
CA ILE A 168 6.72 10.62 -0.97
C ILE A 168 7.75 10.58 -2.12
N PRO A 169 8.24 9.39 -2.52
CA PRO A 169 9.22 9.27 -3.59
C PRO A 169 8.72 9.94 -4.87
N GLU A 170 9.60 10.71 -5.53
CA GLU A 170 9.23 11.51 -6.70
C GLU A 170 8.56 10.68 -7.79
N LYS A 171 9.15 9.52 -8.12
CA LYS A 171 8.58 8.58 -9.11
C LYS A 171 7.14 8.16 -8.77
N ARG A 172 6.86 7.88 -7.50
CA ARG A 172 5.52 7.47 -7.03
C ARG A 172 4.52 8.62 -7.13
N TYR A 173 4.92 9.81 -6.71
CA TYR A 173 4.07 10.99 -6.79
C TYR A 173 3.75 11.38 -8.24
N TRP A 174 4.72 11.31 -9.14
CA TRP A 174 4.50 11.52 -10.58
C TRP A 174 3.48 10.55 -11.16
N TRP A 175 3.61 9.25 -10.83
CA TRP A 175 2.65 8.25 -11.29
C TRP A 175 1.24 8.55 -10.77
N LEU A 176 1.13 8.94 -9.50
CA LEU A 176 -0.13 9.31 -8.87
C LEU A 176 -0.79 10.52 -9.54
N ARG A 177 0.01 11.55 -9.88
CA ARG A 177 -0.48 12.73 -10.60
C ARG A 177 -1.01 12.40 -11.99
N VAL A 178 -0.28 11.59 -12.76
CA VAL A 178 -0.72 11.19 -14.11
C VAL A 178 -2.05 10.45 -14.05
N VAL A 179 -2.17 9.48 -13.14
CA VAL A 179 -3.41 8.72 -12.95
C VAL A 179 -4.56 9.61 -12.52
N ALA A 180 -4.38 10.41 -11.47
CA ALA A 180 -5.43 11.26 -10.94
C ALA A 180 -5.89 12.31 -11.97
N HIS A 181 -4.97 13.02 -12.62
CA HIS A 181 -5.34 14.05 -13.60
C HIS A 181 -6.10 13.46 -14.79
N ALA A 182 -5.71 12.29 -15.29
CA ALA A 182 -6.43 11.65 -16.38
C ALA A 182 -7.80 11.11 -15.95
N GLN A 183 -7.92 10.53 -14.76
CA GLN A 183 -9.22 10.07 -14.21
C GLN A 183 -10.20 11.23 -14.00
N ALA A 184 -9.71 12.38 -13.54
CA ALA A 184 -10.51 13.58 -13.37
C ALA A 184 -10.76 14.35 -14.68
N GLY A 185 -10.14 13.95 -15.79
CA GLY A 185 -10.21 14.69 -17.06
C GLY A 185 -9.50 16.05 -17.04
N HIS A 186 -8.58 16.26 -16.08
CA HIS A 186 -7.76 17.47 -15.96
C HIS A 186 -6.61 17.47 -16.99
N TRP A 187 -6.96 17.48 -18.28
CA TRP A 187 -6.00 17.36 -19.39
C TRP A 187 -5.01 18.53 -19.45
N ASP A 188 -5.43 19.74 -19.10
CA ASP A 188 -4.55 20.91 -19.06
C ASP A 188 -3.45 20.77 -17.99
N GLU A 189 -3.82 20.24 -16.82
CA GLU A 189 -2.87 19.94 -15.74
C GLU A 189 -1.92 18.79 -16.11
N LEU A 190 -2.43 17.77 -16.81
CA LEU A 190 -1.61 16.68 -17.34
C LEU A 190 -0.60 17.20 -18.38
N ALA A 191 -1.05 18.07 -19.28
CA ALA A 191 -0.20 18.71 -20.28
C ALA A 191 0.84 19.65 -19.65
N ALA A 192 0.46 20.38 -18.60
CA ALA A 192 1.38 21.19 -17.81
C ALA A 192 2.44 20.32 -17.11
N LEU A 193 2.03 19.21 -16.51
CA LEU A 193 2.94 18.23 -15.90
C LEU A 193 3.93 17.67 -16.93
N ALA A 194 3.44 17.34 -18.13
CA ALA A 194 4.25 16.82 -19.22
C ALA A 194 5.30 17.81 -19.76
N LYS A 195 5.16 19.12 -19.52
CA LYS A 195 6.17 20.13 -19.90
C LYS A 195 7.39 20.12 -18.98
N ASN A 196 7.28 19.53 -17.78
CA ASN A 196 8.41 19.47 -16.86
C ASN A 196 9.48 18.49 -17.38
N LYS A 197 10.72 19.00 -17.50
CA LYS A 197 11.86 18.25 -18.03
C LYS A 197 12.32 17.11 -17.11
N LYS A 198 12.06 17.21 -15.81
CA LYS A 198 12.41 16.18 -14.82
C LYS A 198 11.28 15.16 -14.68
N ASN A 199 11.00 14.41 -15.74
CA ASN A 199 10.02 13.33 -15.71
C ASN A 199 10.70 11.98 -15.37
N PRO A 200 10.59 11.48 -14.12
CA PRO A 200 11.24 10.24 -13.69
C PRO A 200 10.53 8.95 -14.15
N ILE A 201 9.31 9.06 -14.68
CA ILE A 201 8.50 7.91 -15.10
C ILE A 201 8.47 7.74 -16.64
N GLY A 202 8.94 8.73 -17.39
CA GLY A 202 8.83 8.75 -18.85
C GLY A 202 7.41 9.03 -19.35
N PHE A 203 7.20 8.92 -20.66
CA PHE A 203 5.91 9.24 -21.30
C PHE A 203 5.01 8.03 -21.54
N GLU A 204 5.52 6.81 -21.40
CA GLU A 204 4.71 5.59 -21.55
C GLU A 204 3.52 5.56 -20.57
N PRO A 205 3.67 5.86 -19.27
CA PRO A 205 2.52 5.93 -18.36
C PRO A 205 1.47 6.98 -18.76
N PHE A 206 1.88 8.09 -19.37
CA PHE A 206 0.94 9.10 -19.85
C PHE A 206 0.07 8.54 -20.97
N VAL A 207 0.68 7.84 -21.93
CA VAL A 207 -0.04 7.19 -23.03
C VAL A 207 -1.02 6.16 -22.50
N GLU A 208 -0.56 5.25 -21.64
CA GLU A 208 -1.41 4.16 -21.13
C GLU A 208 -2.62 4.66 -20.35
N VAL A 209 -2.42 5.67 -19.50
CA VAL A 209 -3.52 6.21 -18.69
C VAL A 209 -4.51 7.00 -19.56
N CYS A 210 -4.04 7.77 -20.55
CA CYS A 210 -4.92 8.46 -21.51
C CYS A 210 -5.76 7.48 -22.33
N LEU A 211 -5.17 6.34 -22.73
CA LEU A 211 -5.92 5.30 -23.46
C LEU A 211 -6.96 4.61 -22.56
N LYS A 212 -6.61 4.31 -21.31
CA LYS A 212 -7.55 3.71 -20.33
C LYS A 212 -8.76 4.59 -20.05
N THR A 213 -8.58 5.91 -20.10
CA THR A 213 -9.63 6.91 -19.90
C THR A 213 -10.36 7.27 -21.19
N GLY A 214 -10.02 6.64 -22.32
CA GLY A 214 -10.70 6.80 -23.61
C GLY A 214 -10.22 8.01 -24.43
N ASN A 215 -9.29 8.83 -23.93
CA ASN A 215 -8.79 10.00 -24.64
C ASN A 215 -7.59 9.65 -25.55
N LYS A 216 -7.90 9.08 -26.71
CA LYS A 216 -6.90 8.72 -27.72
C LYS A 216 -6.13 9.94 -28.25
N LEU A 217 -6.79 11.07 -28.45
CA LEU A 217 -6.15 12.28 -28.97
C LEU A 217 -5.05 12.79 -28.02
N GLU A 218 -5.32 12.77 -26.72
CA GLU A 218 -4.34 13.15 -25.72
C GLU A 218 -3.18 12.13 -25.63
N ALA A 219 -3.49 10.84 -25.71
CA ALA A 219 -2.47 9.78 -25.74
C ALA A 219 -1.47 9.95 -26.90
N GLN A 220 -1.95 10.34 -28.09
CA GLN A 220 -1.12 10.55 -29.28
C GLN A 220 -0.09 11.68 -29.09
N LYS A 221 -0.41 12.73 -28.31
CA LYS A 221 0.53 13.82 -28.00
C LYS A 221 1.75 13.33 -27.21
N TYR A 222 1.56 12.33 -26.35
CA TYR A 222 2.62 11.77 -25.52
C TYR A 222 3.37 10.63 -26.20
N ALA A 223 2.72 9.89 -27.10
CA ALA A 223 3.33 8.77 -27.83
C ALA A 223 4.60 9.18 -28.60
N SER A 224 4.61 10.37 -29.20
CA SER A 224 5.79 10.89 -29.93
C SER A 224 7.00 11.17 -29.04
N ARG A 225 6.78 11.34 -27.73
CA ARG A 225 7.79 11.68 -26.71
C ARG A 225 8.30 10.48 -25.92
N VAL A 226 7.76 9.29 -26.19
CA VAL A 226 8.24 8.03 -25.60
C VAL A 226 9.62 7.71 -26.17
N LYS A 227 10.45 7.02 -25.37
CA LYS A 227 11.76 6.52 -25.81
C LYS A 227 11.60 5.60 -27.02
N GLU A 228 12.58 5.61 -27.92
CA GLU A 228 12.53 4.90 -29.20
C GLU A 228 12.19 3.40 -29.04
N GLU A 229 12.74 2.75 -28.01
CA GLU A 229 12.49 1.34 -27.66
C GLU A 229 10.99 1.01 -27.51
N ASN A 230 10.21 1.89 -26.88
CA ASN A 230 8.78 1.64 -26.57
C ASN A 230 7.83 2.41 -27.52
N LYS A 231 8.39 3.18 -28.46
CA LYS A 231 7.65 4.13 -29.30
C LYS A 231 6.71 3.42 -30.28
N VAL A 232 7.17 2.34 -30.91
CA VAL A 232 6.35 1.52 -31.82
C VAL A 232 5.16 0.92 -31.07
N SER A 233 5.41 0.28 -29.92
CA SER A 233 4.35 -0.29 -29.08
C SER A 233 3.31 0.76 -28.65
N CYS A 234 3.75 1.96 -28.26
CA CYS A 234 2.83 3.05 -27.90
C CYS A 234 2.00 3.56 -29.09
N PHE A 235 2.58 3.68 -30.29
CA PHE A 235 1.83 4.07 -31.49
C PHE A 235 0.80 3.02 -31.89
N ILE A 236 1.14 1.73 -31.78
CA ILE A 236 0.20 0.62 -31.98
C ILE A 236 -0.96 0.74 -30.99
N LYS A 237 -0.68 0.90 -29.68
CA LYS A 237 -1.70 1.09 -28.64
C LYS A 237 -2.62 2.30 -28.93
N CYS A 238 -2.07 3.37 -29.51
CA CYS A 238 -2.82 4.55 -29.94
C CYS A 238 -3.62 4.37 -31.24
N GLY A 239 -3.49 3.24 -31.93
CA GLY A 239 -4.11 2.98 -33.24
C GLY A 239 -3.43 3.70 -34.41
N LEU A 240 -2.23 4.24 -34.22
CA LEU A 240 -1.45 4.94 -35.25
C LEU A 240 -0.51 3.97 -35.98
N LEU A 241 -1.08 3.02 -36.72
CA LEU A 241 -0.33 1.94 -37.37
C LEU A 241 0.63 2.44 -38.48
N GLU A 242 0.25 3.49 -39.20
CA GLU A 242 1.13 4.10 -40.23
C GLU A 242 2.39 4.71 -39.62
N GLU A 243 2.24 5.49 -38.54
CA GLU A 243 3.36 6.09 -37.83
C GLU A 243 4.22 5.02 -37.14
N ALA A 244 3.58 3.99 -36.57
CA ALA A 244 4.29 2.84 -36.02
C ALA A 244 5.13 2.11 -37.09
N THR A 245 4.59 1.96 -38.31
CA THR A 245 5.29 1.34 -39.46
C THR A 245 6.51 2.16 -39.87
N LYS A 246 6.37 3.50 -39.98
CA LYS A 246 7.48 4.39 -40.34
C LYS A 246 8.63 4.28 -39.34
N ILE A 247 8.31 4.39 -38.05
CA ILE A 247 9.31 4.30 -36.98
C ILE A 247 9.98 2.91 -36.95
N ALA A 248 9.20 1.83 -37.08
CA ALA A 248 9.75 0.47 -37.09
C ALA A 248 10.70 0.23 -38.29
N HIS A 249 10.38 0.83 -39.44
CA HIS A 249 11.23 0.78 -40.63
C HIS A 249 12.51 1.62 -40.46
N GLU A 250 12.41 2.84 -39.92
CA GLU A 250 13.58 3.69 -39.59
C GLU A 250 14.52 3.02 -38.60
N GLN A 251 13.97 2.32 -37.60
CA GLN A 251 14.72 1.54 -36.61
C GLN A 251 15.33 0.26 -37.19
N ARG A 252 15.01 -0.11 -38.44
CA ARG A 252 15.40 -1.38 -39.08
C ARG A 252 15.09 -2.61 -38.23
N SER A 253 14.04 -2.55 -37.42
CA SER A 253 13.68 -3.63 -36.50
C SER A 253 12.62 -4.53 -37.14
N ALA A 254 13.04 -5.74 -37.52
CA ALA A 254 12.13 -6.77 -38.04
C ALA A 254 11.09 -7.19 -36.99
N SER A 255 11.43 -7.20 -35.69
CA SER A 255 10.46 -7.55 -34.63
C SER A 255 9.39 -6.48 -34.50
N SER A 256 9.78 -5.20 -34.51
CA SER A 256 8.84 -4.07 -34.42
C SER A 256 7.89 -4.03 -35.63
N LEU A 257 8.37 -4.33 -36.84
CA LEU A 257 7.53 -4.44 -38.03
C LEU A 257 6.54 -5.61 -37.94
N ALA A 258 6.97 -6.74 -37.37
CA ALA A 258 6.09 -7.89 -37.13
C ALA A 258 5.01 -7.59 -36.08
N GLU A 259 5.34 -6.83 -35.03
CA GLU A 259 4.36 -6.36 -34.04
C GLU A 259 3.29 -5.47 -34.66
N VAL A 260 3.68 -4.52 -35.53
CA VAL A 260 2.71 -3.68 -36.25
C VAL A 260 1.82 -4.52 -37.16
N LEU A 261 2.40 -5.51 -37.87
CA LEU A 261 1.64 -6.41 -38.74
C LEU A 261 0.61 -7.22 -37.93
N ALA A 262 0.98 -7.74 -36.76
CA ALA A 262 0.09 -8.48 -35.88
C ALA A 262 -1.08 -7.61 -35.35
N ALA A 263 -0.85 -6.31 -35.19
CA ALA A 263 -1.89 -5.37 -34.78
C ALA A 263 -2.84 -4.94 -35.92
N CYS A 264 -2.53 -5.27 -37.18
CA CYS A 264 -3.35 -4.92 -38.33
C CYS A 264 -4.59 -5.81 -38.44
N GLY A 265 -5.78 -5.23 -38.25
CA GLY A 265 -7.06 -5.89 -38.58
C GLY A 265 -7.39 -5.94 -40.08
N PRO A 266 -8.51 -6.58 -40.48
CA PRO A 266 -8.92 -6.77 -41.87
C PRO A 266 -9.15 -5.46 -42.64
N GLN A 267 -9.41 -4.35 -41.94
CA GLN A 267 -9.53 -3.02 -42.55
C GLN A 267 -8.20 -2.42 -43.06
N HIS A 268 -7.06 -3.02 -42.75
CA HIS A 268 -5.72 -2.49 -43.10
C HIS A 268 -4.99 -3.33 -44.16
N GLN A 269 -5.70 -3.97 -45.08
CA GLN A 269 -5.11 -4.85 -46.11
C GLN A 269 -3.94 -4.21 -46.88
N ALA A 270 -4.07 -2.95 -47.29
CA ALA A 270 -3.01 -2.23 -48.00
C ALA A 270 -1.75 -2.03 -47.13
N LEU A 271 -1.93 -1.77 -45.83
CA LEU A 271 -0.83 -1.64 -44.87
C LEU A 271 -0.14 -2.99 -44.62
N GLN A 272 -0.92 -4.07 -44.52
CA GLN A 272 -0.40 -5.43 -44.35
C GLN A 272 0.48 -5.84 -45.53
N SER A 273 0.04 -5.59 -46.78
CA SER A 273 0.84 -5.89 -47.97
C SER A 273 2.16 -5.11 -47.98
N ARG A 274 2.13 -3.83 -47.60
CA ARG A 274 3.33 -2.99 -47.49
C ARG A 274 4.29 -3.50 -46.40
N LEU A 275 3.77 -3.87 -45.23
CA LEU A 275 4.58 -4.42 -44.14
C LEU A 275 5.22 -5.75 -44.50
N GLN A 276 4.51 -6.63 -45.21
CA GLN A 276 5.05 -7.88 -45.72
C GLN A 276 6.18 -7.67 -46.73
N GLN A 277 6.04 -6.68 -47.63
CA GLN A 277 7.12 -6.29 -48.54
C GLN A 277 8.34 -5.76 -47.78
N LEU A 278 8.13 -4.90 -46.78
CA LEU A 278 9.22 -4.37 -45.95
C LEU A 278 9.93 -5.48 -45.17
N LEU A 279 9.21 -6.44 -44.59
CA LEU A 279 9.79 -7.60 -43.89
C LEU A 279 10.55 -8.56 -44.81
N SER A 280 10.26 -8.56 -46.11
CA SER A 280 10.97 -9.37 -47.10
C SER A 280 12.29 -8.76 -47.56
N ASP A 281 12.60 -7.51 -47.16
CA ASP A 281 13.84 -6.83 -47.50
C ASP A 281 15.04 -7.49 -46.80
N PRO A 282 16.04 -8.00 -47.54
CA PRO A 282 17.20 -8.70 -46.98
C PRO A 282 18.08 -7.80 -46.09
N SER A 283 17.96 -6.47 -46.18
CA SER A 283 18.73 -5.51 -45.38
C SER A 283 18.34 -5.47 -43.89
N LEU A 284 17.23 -6.13 -43.50
CA LEU A 284 16.73 -6.20 -42.12
C LEU A 284 17.14 -7.49 -41.38
N LYS A 285 17.83 -8.43 -42.06
CA LYS A 285 18.22 -9.74 -41.51
C LYS A 285 19.68 -9.81 -41.01
N SER A 286 20.39 -8.68 -40.97
CA SER A 286 21.79 -8.59 -40.53
C SER A 286 21.94 -8.14 -39.09
#